data_AF-A0AAD9JSW9-F1
#
_entry.id   AF-A0AAD9JSW9-F1
#
_cell.length_a   1.000
_cell.length_b   1.000
_cell.length_c   1.000
_cell.angle_alpha   90.00
_cell.angle_beta   90.00
_cell.angle_gamma   90.00
#
_symmetry.space_group_name_H-M   'P 1'
#
loop_
_entity.id
_entity.type
_entity.pdbx_description
1 polymer ?
#
loop_
_entity_poly.entity_id
_entity_poly.type
_entity_poly.pdbx_seq_one_letter_code
_entity_poly.pdbx_strand_id
1 'polypeptide(L)'
;MTHKLDSVTTQKVFLSLVDIIFAYCYNHRTTEGDNTGESGWTIVKLSATLSWLQTYASLKEVVVSCYRRSLCFPLYRHWELAGKVYKDMCQIFTIGK
;
A
#
# COMPACT_ATOMS: atom_id res chain seq x y z
N MET A 1 7.37 -15.19 27.40
CA MET A 1 8.17 -15.67 26.25
C MET A 1 7.88 -14.75 25.07
N THR A 2 8.68 -13.69 24.86
CA THR A 2 8.51 -12.78 23.72
C THR A 2 9.12 -13.42 22.48
N HIS A 3 8.29 -13.98 21.60
CA HIS A 3 8.72 -14.52 20.32
C HIS A 3 9.16 -13.34 19.42
N LYS A 4 10.46 -13.05 19.38
CA LYS A 4 11.02 -12.07 18.44
C LYS A 4 10.91 -12.63 17.02
N LEU A 5 10.48 -11.80 16.08
CA LEU A 5 10.53 -12.12 14.66
C LEU A 5 11.99 -12.20 14.21
N ASP A 6 12.29 -13.13 13.31
CA ASP A 6 13.59 -13.16 12.64
C ASP A 6 13.74 -11.95 11.70
N SER A 7 14.97 -11.65 11.30
CA SER A 7 15.29 -10.48 10.48
C SER A 7 14.61 -10.51 9.11
N VAL A 8 14.48 -11.70 8.51
CA VAL A 8 13.86 -11.88 7.18
C VAL A 8 12.36 -11.64 7.27
N THR A 9 11.69 -12.22 8.26
CA THR A 9 10.27 -11.98 8.49
C THR A 9 10.01 -10.51 8.82
N THR A 10 10.85 -9.89 9.64
CA THR A 10 10.77 -8.46 9.95
C THR A 10 10.85 -7.60 8.68
N GLN A 11 11.80 -7.90 7.79
CA GLN A 11 11.91 -7.21 6.50
C GLN A 11 10.65 -7.37 5.66
N LYS A 12 10.10 -8.59 5.54
CA LYS A 12 8.87 -8.86 4.79
C LYS A 12 7.67 -8.08 5.35
N VAL A 13 7.56 -8.02 6.67
CA VAL A 13 6.51 -7.24 7.35
C VAL A 13 6.64 -5.76 7.01
N PHE A 14 7.84 -5.18 7.08
CA PHE A 14 8.05 -3.78 6.69
C PHE A 14 7.72 -3.52 5.22
N LEU A 15 8.09 -4.43 4.31
CA LEU A 15 7.75 -4.30 2.90
C LEU A 15 6.23 -4.39 2.66
N SER A 16 5.52 -5.25 3.38
CA SER A 16 4.04 -5.29 3.30
C SER A 16 3.39 -4.01 3.83
N LEU A 17 3.96 -3.40 4.87
CA LEU A 17 3.42 -2.14 5.40
C LEU A 17 3.44 -1.04 4.33
N VAL A 18 4.47 -1.00 3.48
CA VAL A 18 4.55 -0.02 2.38
C VAL A 18 3.36 -0.15 1.43
N ASP A 19 3.00 -1.36 1.02
CA ASP A 19 1.92 -1.59 0.05
C ASP A 19 0.53 -1.30 0.65
N ILE A 20 0.35 -1.57 1.94
CA ILE A 20 -0.87 -1.25 2.70
C ILE A 20 -1.02 0.26 2.87
N ILE A 21 0.06 0.98 3.20
CA ILE A 21 0.02 2.44 3.35
C ILE A 21 -0.22 3.13 2.00
N PHE A 22 0.35 2.64 0.90
CA PHE A 22 -0.01 3.12 -0.43
C PHE A 22 -1.51 2.97 -0.71
N ALA A 23 -2.08 1.80 -0.41
CA ALA A 23 -3.49 1.52 -0.62
C ALA A 23 -4.40 2.42 0.24
N TYR A 24 -4.01 2.67 1.49
CA TYR A 24 -4.68 3.63 2.38
C TYR A 24 -4.64 5.06 1.81
N CYS A 25 -3.47 5.54 1.38
CA CYS A 25 -3.33 6.88 0.81
C CYS A 25 -4.16 7.04 -0.46
N TYR A 26 -4.22 5.99 -1.30
CA TYR A 26 -5.08 5.98 -2.48
C TYR A 26 -6.54 6.17 -2.08
N ASN A 27 -7.05 5.32 -1.17
CA ASN A 27 -8.42 5.40 -0.70
C ASN A 27 -8.72 6.80 -0.16
N HIS A 28 -7.90 7.31 0.76
CA HIS A 28 -8.04 8.63 1.36
C HIS A 28 -8.13 9.74 0.31
N ARG A 29 -7.27 9.73 -0.72
CA ARG A 29 -7.34 10.71 -1.81
C ARG A 29 -8.62 10.61 -2.63
N THR A 30 -9.05 9.40 -2.96
CA THR A 30 -10.20 9.19 -3.85
C THR A 30 -11.54 9.36 -3.15
N THR A 31 -11.56 9.33 -1.82
CA THR A 31 -12.76 9.52 -1.02
C THR A 31 -12.70 10.79 -0.16
N GLU A 32 -11.72 11.66 -0.41
CA GLU A 32 -11.51 12.93 0.29
C GLU A 32 -11.49 12.80 1.82
N GLY A 33 -10.98 11.65 2.29
CA GLY A 33 -10.83 11.33 3.71
C GLY A 33 -12.05 10.71 4.39
N ASP A 34 -13.22 10.66 3.73
CA ASP A 34 -14.39 9.95 4.25
C ASP A 34 -14.48 8.54 3.66
N ASN A 35 -14.65 7.51 4.50
CA ASN A 35 -14.67 6.14 3.99
C ASN A 35 -16.04 5.80 3.40
N THR A 36 -16.05 4.99 2.35
CA THR A 36 -17.26 4.50 1.70
C THR A 36 -17.41 2.99 1.90
N GLY A 37 -18.54 2.41 1.46
CA GLY A 37 -18.70 0.95 1.39
C GLY A 37 -17.63 0.26 0.55
N GLU A 38 -17.03 0.98 -0.41
CA GLU A 38 -15.99 0.46 -1.32
C GLU A 38 -14.55 0.64 -0.78
N SER A 39 -14.37 1.31 0.36
CA SER A 39 -13.04 1.60 0.88
C SER A 39 -12.26 0.34 1.25
N GLY A 40 -12.93 -0.64 1.89
CA GLY A 40 -12.32 -1.93 2.19
C GLY A 40 -11.91 -2.69 0.93
N TRP A 41 -12.77 -2.70 -0.09
CA TRP A 41 -12.49 -3.33 -1.39
C TRP A 41 -11.30 -2.66 -2.08
N THR A 42 -11.27 -1.33 -2.11
CA THR A 42 -10.20 -0.55 -2.73
C THR A 42 -8.85 -0.84 -2.07
N ILE A 43 -8.79 -0.80 -0.74
CA ILE A 43 -7.54 -1.07 0.00
C ILE A 43 -7.05 -2.49 -0.26
N VAL A 44 -7.94 -3.48 -0.12
CA VAL A 44 -7.57 -4.90 -0.35
C VAL A 44 -7.13 -5.12 -1.79
N LYS A 45 -7.80 -4.54 -2.79
CA LYS A 45 -7.40 -4.69 -4.19
C LYS A 45 -6.09 -4.00 -4.52
N LEU A 46 -5.73 -2.92 -3.85
CA LEU A 46 -4.45 -2.24 -4.12
C LEU A 46 -3.27 -2.86 -3.39
N SER A 47 -3.45 -3.38 -2.17
CA SER A 47 -2.40 -4.15 -1.46
C SER A 47 -2.36 -5.59 -1.99
N ALA A 48 -1.24 -5.98 -2.59
CA ALA A 48 -1.08 -7.38 -3.00
C ALA A 48 -0.82 -8.29 -1.78
N THR A 49 -0.28 -7.73 -0.69
CA THR A 49 -0.22 -8.44 0.59
C THR A 49 -1.62 -8.84 1.06
N LEU A 50 -2.62 -7.94 1.01
CA LEU A 50 -3.96 -8.28 1.49
C LEU A 50 -4.77 -9.13 0.50
N SER A 51 -4.70 -8.84 -0.80
CA SER A 51 -5.51 -9.55 -1.80
C SER A 51 -4.93 -10.89 -2.26
N TRP A 52 -3.63 -11.10 -2.12
CA TRP A 52 -2.95 -12.29 -2.65
C TRP A 52 -1.87 -12.84 -1.72
N LEU A 53 -1.80 -12.36 -0.47
CA LEU A 53 -0.79 -12.79 0.51
C LEU A 53 0.64 -12.66 -0.03
N GLN A 54 0.85 -11.70 -0.93
CA GLN A 54 2.14 -11.47 -1.57
C GLN A 54 3.17 -11.03 -0.52
N THR A 55 4.35 -11.65 -0.59
CA THR A 55 5.55 -11.18 0.08
C THR A 55 6.52 -10.60 -0.95
N TYR A 56 7.30 -9.60 -0.56
CA TYR A 56 8.21 -8.89 -1.45
C TYR A 56 9.65 -9.11 -1.02
N ALA A 57 10.58 -9.06 -1.97
CA ALA A 57 12.02 -9.12 -1.70
C ALA A 57 12.66 -7.73 -1.68
N SER A 58 12.02 -6.72 -2.28
CA SER A 58 12.55 -5.36 -2.35
C SER A 58 11.46 -4.29 -2.38
N LEU A 59 11.83 -3.06 -2.01
CA LEU A 59 10.93 -1.90 -2.08
C LEU A 59 10.50 -1.59 -3.52
N LYS A 60 11.39 -1.83 -4.50
CA LYS A 60 11.08 -1.62 -5.93
C LYS A 60 9.92 -2.50 -6.38
N GLU A 61 9.91 -3.77 -5.98
CA GLU A 61 8.81 -4.69 -6.30
C GLU A 61 7.49 -4.23 -5.70
N VAL A 62 7.51 -3.77 -4.44
CA VAL A 62 6.34 -3.21 -3.76
C VAL A 62 5.76 -2.04 -4.57
N VAL A 63 6.59 -1.05 -4.89
CA VAL A 63 6.14 0.16 -5.58
C VAL A 63 5.64 -0.18 -6.99
N VAL A 64 6.33 -1.04 -7.74
CA VAL A 64 5.87 -1.50 -9.06
C VAL A 64 4.51 -2.21 -8.95
N SER A 65 4.32 -3.04 -7.93
CA SER A 65 3.03 -3.68 -7.64
C SER A 65 1.95 -2.64 -7.38
N CYS A 66 2.17 -1.71 -6.45
CA CYS A 66 1.23 -0.62 -6.12
C CYS A 66 0.78 0.16 -7.36
N TYR A 67 1.72 0.61 -8.20
CA TYR A 67 1.41 1.36 -9.41
C TYR A 67 0.58 0.52 -10.38
N ARG A 68 1.01 -0.70 -10.72
CA ARG A 68 0.28 -1.58 -11.64
C ARG A 68 -1.15 -1.83 -11.14
N ARG A 69 -1.31 -2.11 -9.85
CA ARG A 69 -2.62 -2.39 -9.25
C ARG A 69 -3.53 -1.16 -9.24
N SER A 70 -2.99 0.02 -8.96
CA SER A 70 -3.72 1.29 -9.04
C SER A 70 -4.21 1.65 -10.44
N LEU A 71 -3.56 1.10 -11.47
CA LEU A 71 -3.93 1.30 -12.87
C LEU A 71 -4.82 0.19 -13.44
N CYS A 72 -5.07 -0.88 -12.67
CA CYS A 72 -5.86 -2.02 -13.13
C CYS A 72 -7.20 -2.16 -12.42
N PHE A 73 -7.25 -1.94 -11.10
CA PHE A 73 -8.40 -2.33 -10.27
C PHE A 73 -9.39 -1.21 -9.91
N PRO A 74 -8.96 -0.06 -9.36
CA PRO A 74 -9.89 0.89 -8.77
C PRO A 74 -10.63 1.73 -9.83
N LEU A 75 -11.58 2.55 -9.38
CA LEU A 75 -12.33 3.46 -10.26
C LEU A 75 -11.40 4.40 -11.05
N TYR A 76 -10.47 5.08 -10.35
CA TYR A 76 -9.54 6.06 -10.94
C TYR A 76 -8.18 5.46 -11.32
N ARG A 77 -8.07 4.93 -12.54
CA ARG A 77 -6.83 4.34 -13.06
C ARG A 77 -5.96 5.39 -13.74
N HIS A 78 -5.32 6.25 -12.94
CA HIS A 78 -4.59 7.41 -13.43
C HIS A 78 -3.15 7.48 -12.91
N TRP A 79 -2.18 7.62 -13.82
CA TRP A 79 -0.75 7.59 -13.48
C TRP A 79 -0.34 8.71 -12.52
N GLU A 80 -0.79 9.94 -12.77
CA GLU A 80 -0.42 11.06 -11.90
C GLU A 80 -1.05 10.95 -10.51
N LEU A 81 -2.22 10.31 -10.40
CA LEU A 81 -2.85 10.04 -9.11
C LEU A 81 -1.98 9.06 -8.33
N ALA A 82 -1.54 7.96 -8.95
CA ALA A 82 -0.61 7.01 -8.33
C ALA A 82 0.69 7.70 -7.89
N GLY A 83 1.19 8.65 -8.68
CA GLY A 83 2.33 9.50 -8.34
C GLY A 83 2.09 10.35 -7.09
N LYS A 84 0.91 10.97 -6.95
CA LYS A 84 0.52 11.74 -5.76
C LYS A 84 0.37 10.85 -4.53
N VAL A 85 -0.27 9.69 -4.68
CA VAL A 85 -0.43 8.68 -3.60
C VAL A 85 0.93 8.18 -3.10
N TYR A 86 1.86 7.90 -4.02
CA TYR A 86 3.22 7.50 -3.66
C TYR A 86 3.93 8.56 -2.81
N LYS A 87 3.77 9.85 -3.15
CA LYS A 87 4.34 10.96 -2.38
C LYS A 87 3.77 11.01 -0.96
N ASP A 88 2.47 10.82 -0.78
CA ASP A 88 1.85 10.81 0.56
C ASP A 88 2.36 9.65 1.39
N MET A 89 2.44 8.46 0.80
CA MET A 89 3.00 7.29 1.45
C MET A 89 4.43 7.59 1.96
N CYS A 90 5.27 8.20 1.11
CA CYS A 90 6.62 8.63 1.53
C CYS A 90 6.56 9.67 2.65
N GLN A 91 5.64 10.63 2.61
CA GLN A 91 5.48 11.64 3.67
C GLN A 91 5.08 10.99 5.00
N ILE A 92 4.12 10.06 5.01
CA ILE A 92 3.73 9.31 6.21
C ILE A 92 4.94 8.61 6.84
N PHE A 93 5.75 7.91 6.03
CA PHE A 93 6.95 7.25 6.54
C PHE A 93 8.05 8.22 7.00
N THR A 94 8.12 9.42 6.42
CA THR A 94 9.09 10.45 6.82
C THR A 94 8.75 11.05 8.18
N ILE A 95 7.46 11.23 8.48
CA ILE A 95 6.99 11.77 9.76
C ILE A 95 7.20 10.73 10.89
N GLY A 96 7.10 9.45 10.55
CA GLY A 96 7.56 8.35 11.39
C GLY A 96 6.85 8.21 12.75
N LYS A 97 7.43 7.35 13.57
CA LYS A 97 7.24 7.23 15.02
C LYS A 97 8.62 7.26 15.65
#